data_AF-A0A7X8F9S6-F1
#
_entry.id   AF-A0A7X8F9S6-F1
#
_cell.length_a   1.000
_cell.length_b   1.000
_cell.length_c   1.000
_cell.angle_alpha   90.00
_cell.angle_beta   90.00
_cell.angle_gamma   90.00
#
_symmetry.space_group_name_H-M   'P 1'
#
loop_
_entity.id
_entity.type
_entity.pdbx_description
1 polymer ?
#
loop_
_entity_poly.entity_id
_entity_poly.type
_entity_poly.pdbx_seq_one_letter_code
_entity_poly.pdbx_strand_id
1 'polypeptide(L)'
;NLLHQAGGEIMDANDNPTLNSPAGVEALTFVTDLLNKEKTVYSVKEYDGQNDFLAQIVAMYEVSSVSIVHMRQQPINFNIGYAPLPTYRTAESAISGANIVIFRSGDERREKAAWEFIKWFTDTPQTARWSVDTFYMPLRKSAMQTDTVKEFLAEFPQFQGIFDQLEDAVFEPQNPAWFNARMELKGYLEKAFTQVLTPKEALDGAAQTLAKLVAEEKGKQK
;
A
#
# COMPACT_ATOMS: atom_id res chain seq x y z
N ASN A 1 4.41 4.04 2.84
CA ASN A 1 5.16 4.84 1.84
C ASN A 1 6.21 5.74 2.48
N LEU A 2 5.85 6.76 3.26
CA LEU A 2 6.82 7.75 3.80
C LEU A 2 8.02 7.15 4.55
N LEU A 3 7.83 6.10 5.36
CA LEU A 3 8.93 5.38 6.03
C LEU A 3 9.97 4.86 5.02
N HIS A 4 9.52 4.17 3.98
CA HIS A 4 10.37 3.62 2.93
C HIS A 4 11.04 4.70 2.11
N GLN A 5 10.31 5.74 1.72
CA GLN A 5 10.85 6.91 1.01
C GLN A 5 11.95 7.63 1.81
N ALA A 6 11.87 7.60 3.14
CA ALA A 6 12.91 8.13 4.04
C ALA A 6 14.13 7.19 4.21
N GLY A 7 14.10 6.00 3.60
CA GLY A 7 15.14 4.97 3.69
C GLY A 7 15.01 4.08 4.93
N GLY A 8 13.84 4.03 5.56
CA GLY A 8 13.56 3.16 6.70
C GLY A 8 12.72 1.95 6.31
N GLU A 9 12.73 0.93 7.17
CA GLU A 9 11.93 -0.27 7.01
C GLU A 9 11.19 -0.59 8.31
N ILE A 10 10.10 -1.35 8.22
CA ILE A 10 9.29 -1.71 9.38
C ILE A 10 10.05 -2.67 10.31
N MET A 11 10.68 -3.67 9.70
CA MET A 11 11.48 -4.71 10.34
C MET A 11 12.68 -5.07 9.46
N ASP A 12 13.79 -5.47 10.08
CA ASP A 12 14.96 -6.01 9.37
C ASP A 12 14.75 -7.48 8.93
N ALA A 13 15.74 -8.01 8.20
CA ALA A 13 15.75 -9.39 7.70
C ALA A 13 15.73 -10.49 8.80
N ASN A 14 15.95 -10.13 10.07
CA ASN A 14 15.97 -11.05 11.22
C ASN A 14 14.70 -10.96 12.08
N ASP A 15 13.67 -10.28 11.57
CA ASP A 15 12.44 -9.92 12.27
C ASP A 15 12.64 -8.97 13.48
N ASN A 16 13.68 -8.14 13.48
CA ASN A 16 13.81 -7.09 14.49
C ASN A 16 13.05 -5.84 14.04
N PRO A 17 12.20 -5.24 14.89
CA PRO A 17 11.54 -3.96 14.58
C PRO A 17 12.54 -2.82 14.38
N THR A 18 12.39 -2.09 13.29
CA THR A 18 13.25 -0.96 12.90
C THR A 18 12.47 0.31 12.57
N LEU A 19 11.14 0.26 12.64
CA LEU A 19 10.25 1.39 12.37
C LEU A 19 10.51 2.63 13.27
N ASN A 20 11.19 2.47 14.40
CA ASN A 20 11.59 3.56 15.31
C ASN A 20 13.00 4.11 15.04
N SER A 21 13.62 3.74 13.92
CA SER A 21 14.86 4.31 13.40
C SER A 21 14.73 5.82 13.14
N PRO A 22 15.86 6.55 12.97
CA PRO A 22 15.83 7.96 12.58
C PRO A 22 14.94 8.25 11.36
N ALA A 23 14.94 7.36 10.35
CA ALA A 23 14.11 7.49 9.16
C ALA A 23 12.61 7.40 9.49
N GLY A 24 12.21 6.49 10.38
CA GLY A 24 10.82 6.40 10.83
C GLY A 24 10.37 7.60 11.65
N VAL A 25 11.24 8.11 12.52
CA VAL A 25 10.97 9.31 13.31
C VAL A 25 10.80 10.51 12.40
N GLU A 26 11.66 10.68 11.39
CA GLU A 26 11.55 11.74 10.39
C GLU A 26 10.23 11.64 9.60
N ALA A 27 9.91 10.44 9.10
CA ALA A 27 8.68 10.21 8.34
C ALA A 27 7.42 10.52 9.15
N LEU A 28 7.34 10.06 10.40
CA LEU A 28 6.19 10.35 11.27
C LEU A 28 6.16 11.83 11.67
N THR A 29 7.32 12.45 11.92
CA THR A 29 7.41 13.88 12.23
C THR A 29 6.88 14.72 11.08
N PHE A 30 7.24 14.38 9.83
CA PHE A 30 6.74 15.06 8.63
C PHE A 30 5.20 15.05 8.58
N VAL A 31 4.56 13.90 8.78
CA VAL A 31 3.08 13.80 8.79
C VAL A 31 2.48 14.59 9.96
N THR A 32 3.05 14.48 11.16
CA THR A 32 2.53 15.21 12.32
C THR A 32 2.68 16.73 12.16
N ASP A 33 3.73 17.19 11.46
CA ASP A 33 3.95 18.61 11.19
C ASP A 33 2.96 19.13 10.15
N LEU A 34 2.69 18.38 9.08
CA LEU A 34 1.63 18.70 8.12
C LEU A 34 0.27 18.83 8.80
N LEU A 35 -0.04 17.92 9.73
CA LEU A 35 -1.31 17.90 10.45
C LEU A 35 -1.43 19.04 11.47
N ASN A 36 -0.42 19.23 12.31
CA ASN A 36 -0.53 20.04 13.52
C ASN A 36 0.12 21.43 13.41
N LYS A 37 1.17 21.57 12.61
CA LYS A 37 1.90 22.83 12.43
C LYS A 37 1.41 23.57 11.18
N GLU A 38 1.56 22.94 10.01
CA GLU A 38 1.21 23.54 8.73
C GLU A 38 -0.29 23.54 8.49
N LYS A 39 -1.00 22.56 9.06
CA LYS A 39 -2.46 22.38 8.94
C LYS A 39 -2.92 22.28 7.49
N THR A 40 -2.10 21.64 6.65
CA THR A 40 -2.34 21.42 5.23
C THR A 40 -2.93 20.05 4.92
N VAL A 41 -2.95 19.16 5.92
CA VAL A 41 -3.62 17.85 5.85
C VAL A 41 -4.52 17.68 7.07
N TYR A 42 -5.55 16.86 6.95
CA TYR A 42 -6.38 16.44 8.07
C TYR A 42 -6.67 14.94 8.00
N SER A 43 -6.93 14.34 9.16
CA SER A 43 -7.26 12.92 9.25
C SER A 43 -8.72 12.68 8.90
N VAL A 44 -8.95 11.70 8.03
CA VAL A 44 -10.27 11.20 7.64
C VAL A 44 -10.49 9.79 8.18
N LYS A 45 -11.76 9.38 8.29
CA LYS A 45 -12.09 7.99 8.61
C LYS A 45 -12.15 7.19 7.32
N GLU A 46 -11.44 6.06 7.31
CA GLU A 46 -11.57 5.04 6.26
C GLU A 46 -11.54 5.64 4.83
N TYR A 47 -12.68 5.61 4.14
CA TYR A 47 -12.82 6.03 2.74
C TYR A 47 -13.33 7.47 2.56
N ASP A 48 -13.54 8.22 3.64
CA ASP A 48 -14.10 9.59 3.58
C ASP A 48 -13.21 10.53 2.75
N GLY A 49 -11.90 10.28 2.68
CA GLY A 49 -10.99 11.06 1.83
C GLY A 49 -11.33 11.01 0.33
N GLN A 50 -11.93 9.91 -0.15
CA GLN A 50 -12.43 9.84 -1.54
C GLN A 50 -13.61 10.78 -1.75
N ASN A 51 -14.52 10.84 -0.79
CA ASN A 51 -15.67 11.74 -0.83
C ASN A 51 -15.23 13.19 -0.77
N ASP A 52 -14.28 13.51 0.10
CA ASP A 52 -13.73 14.85 0.24
C ASP A 52 -13.01 15.33 -1.03
N PHE A 53 -12.26 14.45 -1.69
CA PHE A 53 -11.63 14.77 -2.98
C PHE A 53 -12.67 15.00 -4.08
N LEU A 54 -13.70 14.15 -4.17
CA LEU A 54 -14.78 14.33 -5.15
C LEU A 54 -15.65 15.56 -4.88
N ALA A 55 -15.79 15.94 -3.60
CA ALA A 55 -16.42 17.18 -3.16
C ALA A 55 -15.51 18.41 -3.31
N GLN A 56 -14.29 18.25 -3.84
CA GLN A 56 -13.30 19.31 -4.04
C GLN A 56 -12.86 20.01 -2.75
N ILE A 57 -12.96 19.31 -1.61
CA ILE A 57 -12.51 19.80 -0.29
C ILE A 57 -10.98 19.68 -0.17
N VAL A 58 -10.40 18.63 -0.76
CA VAL A 58 -8.95 18.42 -0.84
C VAL A 58 -8.46 18.44 -2.28
N ALA A 59 -7.30 19.05 -2.52
CA ALA A 59 -6.70 19.15 -3.85
C ALA A 59 -5.93 17.89 -4.27
N MET A 60 -5.45 17.10 -3.30
CA MET A 60 -4.67 15.89 -3.53
C MET A 60 -5.11 14.80 -2.55
N TYR A 61 -5.09 13.55 -3.00
CA TYR A 61 -5.43 12.40 -2.17
C TYR A 61 -4.59 11.18 -2.59
N GLU A 62 -3.76 10.67 -1.66
CA GLU A 62 -3.03 9.40 -1.84
C GLU A 62 -3.98 8.25 -1.52
N VAL A 63 -4.18 7.35 -2.48
CA VAL A 63 -5.05 6.19 -2.29
C VAL A 63 -4.63 5.04 -3.21
N SER A 64 -5.14 3.84 -2.93
CA SER A 64 -5.00 2.69 -3.83
C SER A 64 -5.46 3.03 -5.24
N SER A 65 -4.72 2.56 -6.26
CA SER A 65 -5.02 2.84 -7.67
C SER A 65 -6.44 2.44 -8.06
N VAL A 66 -6.99 1.41 -7.43
CA VAL A 66 -8.32 0.86 -7.70
C VAL A 66 -9.46 1.74 -7.22
N SER A 67 -9.20 2.73 -6.34
CA SER A 67 -10.22 3.67 -5.88
C SER A 67 -10.83 4.48 -7.02
N ILE A 68 -10.10 4.67 -8.13
CA ILE A 68 -10.65 5.36 -9.30
C ILE A 68 -11.87 4.67 -9.88
N VAL A 69 -11.93 3.32 -9.82
CA VAL A 69 -13.10 2.56 -10.29
C VAL A 69 -14.33 2.93 -9.49
N HIS A 70 -14.18 3.05 -8.17
CA HIS A 70 -15.26 3.48 -7.29
C HIS A 70 -15.63 4.96 -7.52
N MET A 71 -14.64 5.84 -7.60
CA MET A 71 -14.86 7.28 -7.81
C MET A 71 -15.60 7.57 -9.14
N ARG A 72 -15.32 6.80 -10.20
CA ARG A 72 -15.98 6.93 -11.51
C ARG A 72 -17.41 6.37 -11.57
N GLN A 73 -17.92 5.77 -10.49
CA GLN A 73 -19.34 5.36 -10.41
C GLN A 73 -20.30 6.55 -10.34
N GLN A 74 -19.80 7.74 -10.03
CA GLN A 74 -20.54 8.99 -10.08
C GLN A 74 -19.89 9.98 -11.07
N PRO A 75 -20.66 10.94 -11.61
CA PRO A 75 -20.11 11.96 -12.50
C PRO A 75 -19.02 12.79 -11.81
N ILE A 76 -17.87 12.91 -12.46
CA ILE A 76 -16.77 13.78 -12.02
C ILE A 76 -16.76 14.99 -12.94
N ASN A 77 -16.98 16.18 -12.38
CA ASN A 77 -17.17 17.43 -13.14
C ASN A 77 -15.89 18.31 -13.20
N PHE A 78 -14.73 17.72 -12.89
CA PHE A 78 -13.43 18.38 -12.92
C PHE A 78 -12.35 17.44 -13.47
N ASN A 79 -11.21 18.00 -13.88
CA ASN A 79 -10.10 17.22 -14.40
C ASN A 79 -9.32 16.57 -13.24
N ILE A 80 -9.20 15.24 -13.26
CA ILE A 80 -8.37 14.50 -12.31
C ILE A 80 -6.97 14.29 -12.92
N GLY A 81 -5.95 14.74 -12.20
CA GLY A 81 -4.56 14.36 -12.45
C GLY A 81 -4.21 13.06 -11.72
N TYR A 82 -3.34 12.25 -12.32
CA TYR A 82 -2.74 11.08 -11.67
C TYR A 82 -1.23 11.26 -11.74
N ALA A 83 -0.55 10.85 -10.68
CA ALA A 83 0.90 10.92 -10.59
C ALA A 83 1.42 9.72 -9.81
N PRO A 84 2.65 9.25 -10.09
CA PRO A 84 3.33 8.36 -9.16
C PRO A 84 3.50 9.03 -7.80
N LEU A 85 3.72 8.23 -6.76
CA LEU A 85 4.04 8.79 -5.45
C LEU A 85 5.32 9.65 -5.53
N PRO A 86 5.39 10.76 -4.78
CA PRO A 86 6.62 11.52 -4.64
C PRO A 86 7.77 10.64 -4.14
N THR A 87 8.97 10.87 -4.64
CA THR A 87 10.18 10.20 -4.15
C THR A 87 10.92 11.10 -3.17
N TYR A 88 11.74 10.50 -2.29
CA TYR A 88 12.61 11.26 -1.39
C TYR A 88 14.03 10.71 -1.42
N ARG A 89 14.47 9.94 -0.42
CA ARG A 89 15.78 9.28 -0.44
C ARG A 89 15.77 8.00 -1.25
N THR A 90 14.64 7.30 -1.25
CA THR A 90 14.39 6.15 -2.10
C THR A 90 13.13 6.40 -2.93
N ALA A 91 12.96 5.60 -3.98
CA ALA A 91 11.72 5.50 -4.75
C ALA A 91 10.79 4.40 -4.22
N GLU A 92 11.13 3.77 -3.09
CA GLU A 92 10.42 2.61 -2.59
C GLU A 92 8.97 2.95 -2.24
N SER A 93 8.06 2.08 -2.70
CA SER A 93 6.64 2.19 -2.41
C SER A 93 6.08 0.85 -1.97
N ALA A 94 5.27 0.88 -0.91
CA ALA A 94 4.59 -0.31 -0.42
C ALA A 94 3.49 -0.72 -1.40
N ILE A 95 3.52 -1.97 -1.85
CA ILE A 95 2.45 -2.57 -2.64
C ILE A 95 1.61 -3.53 -1.79
N SER A 96 0.31 -3.53 -2.06
CA SER A 96 -0.65 -4.41 -1.40
C SER A 96 -1.80 -4.72 -2.35
N GLY A 97 -2.49 -5.83 -2.11
CA GLY A 97 -3.56 -6.30 -2.97
C GLY A 97 -4.16 -7.61 -2.48
N ALA A 98 -5.09 -8.15 -3.26
CA ALA A 98 -5.69 -9.44 -2.99
C ALA A 98 -4.85 -10.58 -3.56
N ASN A 99 -4.78 -11.70 -2.85
CA ASN A 99 -4.26 -12.96 -3.34
C ASN A 99 -5.41 -13.84 -3.84
N ILE A 100 -5.19 -14.58 -4.92
CA ILE A 100 -6.08 -15.68 -5.33
C ILE A 100 -5.50 -16.97 -4.78
N VAL A 101 -6.25 -17.65 -3.91
CA VAL A 101 -5.80 -18.86 -3.21
C VAL A 101 -6.70 -20.04 -3.50
N ILE A 102 -6.12 -21.24 -3.50
CA ILE A 102 -6.86 -22.50 -3.60
C ILE A 102 -6.97 -23.09 -2.20
N PHE A 103 -8.20 -23.19 -1.70
CA PHE A 103 -8.47 -23.88 -0.43
C PHE A 103 -8.34 -25.39 -0.62
N ARG A 104 -7.82 -26.06 0.41
CA ARG A 104 -7.89 -27.53 0.47
C ARG A 104 -9.34 -27.94 0.45
N SER A 105 -9.67 -28.71 -0.56
CA SER A 105 -11.03 -28.99 -0.97
C SER A 105 -11.37 -30.48 -0.76
N GLY A 106 -10.34 -31.34 -0.68
CA GLY A 106 -10.50 -32.80 -0.60
C GLY A 106 -10.83 -33.45 -1.94
N ASP A 107 -10.99 -32.66 -3.00
CA ASP A 107 -11.19 -33.08 -4.38
C ASP A 107 -10.02 -32.55 -5.23
N GLU A 108 -9.10 -33.43 -5.59
CA GLU A 108 -7.93 -33.09 -6.39
C GLU A 108 -8.30 -32.57 -7.79
N ARG A 109 -9.42 -33.03 -8.38
CA ARG A 109 -9.81 -32.57 -9.72
C ARG A 109 -10.25 -31.11 -9.66
N ARG A 110 -10.98 -30.74 -8.61
CA ARG A 110 -11.37 -29.35 -8.36
C ARG A 110 -10.16 -28.46 -8.11
N GLU A 111 -9.21 -28.91 -7.30
CA GLU A 111 -7.97 -28.17 -7.02
C GLU A 111 -7.12 -27.97 -8.29
N LYS A 112 -7.00 -29.00 -9.14
CA LYS A 112 -6.31 -28.92 -10.43
C LYS A 112 -7.03 -27.96 -11.40
N ALA A 113 -8.36 -28.01 -11.49
CA ALA A 113 -9.12 -27.09 -12.32
C ALA A 113 -8.98 -25.64 -11.85
N ALA A 114 -9.01 -25.40 -10.54
CA ALA A 114 -8.77 -24.07 -9.97
C ALA A 114 -7.35 -23.57 -10.30
N TRP A 115 -6.34 -24.45 -10.28
CA TRP A 115 -4.98 -24.10 -10.68
C TRP A 115 -4.86 -23.72 -12.15
N GLU A 116 -5.51 -24.46 -13.06
CA GLU A 116 -5.57 -24.08 -14.47
C GLU A 116 -6.22 -22.71 -14.68
N PHE A 117 -7.30 -22.42 -13.94
CA PHE A 117 -7.93 -21.11 -13.96
C PHE A 117 -7.00 -19.99 -13.49
N ILE A 118 -6.29 -20.18 -12.37
CA ILE A 118 -5.35 -19.16 -11.85
C ILE A 118 -4.23 -18.89 -12.87
N LYS A 119 -3.68 -19.94 -13.49
CA LYS A 119 -2.67 -19.76 -14.55
C LYS A 119 -3.21 -18.94 -15.71
N TRP A 120 -4.39 -19.28 -16.22
CA TRP A 120 -5.04 -18.54 -17.30
C TRP A 120 -5.34 -17.08 -16.89
N PHE A 121 -5.95 -16.87 -15.73
CA PHE A 121 -6.36 -15.55 -15.25
C PHE A 121 -5.17 -14.62 -15.03
N THR A 122 -4.03 -15.18 -14.59
CA THR A 122 -2.80 -14.42 -14.36
C THR A 122 -1.88 -14.39 -15.57
N ASP A 123 -2.24 -14.99 -16.72
CA ASP A 123 -1.43 -14.95 -17.93
C ASP A 123 -1.47 -13.56 -18.60
N THR A 124 -0.51 -13.30 -19.48
CA THR A 124 -0.18 -11.99 -20.07
C THR A 124 -1.40 -11.26 -20.63
N PRO A 125 -2.22 -11.83 -21.53
CA PRO A 125 -3.35 -11.09 -22.08
C PRO A 125 -4.47 -10.84 -21.05
N GLN A 126 -4.67 -11.75 -20.10
CA GLN A 126 -5.72 -11.63 -19.08
C GLN A 126 -5.35 -10.58 -18.05
N THR A 127 -4.11 -10.59 -17.55
CA THR A 127 -3.68 -9.57 -16.60
C THR A 127 -3.55 -8.18 -17.23
N ALA A 128 -3.19 -8.08 -18.53
CA ALA A 128 -3.20 -6.82 -19.25
C ALA A 128 -4.61 -6.23 -19.30
N ARG A 129 -5.58 -7.03 -19.76
CA ARG A 129 -6.99 -6.62 -19.79
C ARG A 129 -7.52 -6.28 -18.41
N TRP A 130 -7.29 -7.15 -17.43
CA TRP A 130 -7.75 -6.92 -16.06
C TRP A 130 -7.18 -5.62 -15.49
N SER A 131 -5.90 -5.34 -15.71
CA SER A 131 -5.25 -4.12 -15.25
C SER A 131 -5.91 -2.86 -15.85
N VAL A 132 -6.10 -2.79 -17.16
CA VAL A 132 -6.68 -1.59 -17.80
C VAL A 132 -8.16 -1.40 -17.45
N ASP A 133 -8.91 -2.49 -17.28
CA ASP A 133 -10.35 -2.44 -16.96
C ASP A 133 -10.60 -2.03 -15.49
N THR A 134 -9.64 -2.29 -14.58
CA THR A 134 -9.85 -2.17 -13.14
C THR A 134 -8.86 -1.25 -12.42
N PHE A 135 -7.85 -0.74 -13.13
CA PHE A 135 -6.75 0.06 -12.58
C PHE A 135 -5.91 -0.67 -11.53
N TYR A 136 -6.07 -1.99 -11.39
CA TYR A 136 -5.09 -2.83 -10.70
C TYR A 136 -3.76 -2.83 -11.46
N MET A 137 -2.67 -3.07 -10.71
CA MET A 137 -1.35 -3.23 -11.31
C MET A 137 -1.27 -4.54 -12.11
N PRO A 138 -0.60 -4.56 -13.27
CA PRO A 138 -0.42 -5.79 -14.03
C PRO A 138 0.47 -6.77 -13.26
N LEU A 139 0.09 -8.05 -13.27
CA LEU A 139 0.77 -9.10 -12.51
C LEU A 139 2.04 -9.61 -13.19
N ARG A 140 2.28 -9.23 -14.45
CA ARG A 140 3.44 -9.68 -15.26
C ARG A 140 4.05 -8.51 -16.01
N LYS A 141 5.40 -8.46 -16.04
CA LYS A 141 6.15 -7.53 -16.88
C LYS A 141 5.81 -7.66 -18.37
N SER A 142 5.48 -8.87 -18.84
CA SER A 142 5.06 -9.10 -20.24
C SER A 142 3.76 -8.38 -20.61
N ALA A 143 2.89 -8.05 -19.65
CA ALA A 143 1.66 -7.32 -19.89
C ALA A 143 1.94 -5.92 -20.45
N MET A 144 3.02 -5.28 -20.02
CA MET A 144 3.47 -3.96 -20.48
C MET A 144 3.79 -3.94 -21.98
N GLN A 145 4.03 -5.09 -22.59
CA GLN A 145 4.34 -5.21 -24.02
C GLN A 145 3.11 -5.45 -24.90
N THR A 146 1.94 -5.70 -24.29
CA THR A 146 0.69 -5.95 -25.02
C THR A 146 0.15 -4.66 -25.63
N ASP A 147 -0.55 -4.78 -26.76
CA ASP A 147 -1.23 -3.63 -27.38
C ASP A 147 -2.28 -3.03 -26.45
N THR A 148 -2.98 -3.86 -25.66
CA THR A 148 -3.94 -3.42 -24.63
C THR A 148 -3.35 -2.40 -23.65
N VAL A 149 -2.16 -2.67 -23.10
CA VAL A 149 -1.53 -1.72 -22.16
C VAL A 149 -0.93 -0.53 -22.89
N LYS A 150 -0.35 -0.71 -24.08
CA LYS A 150 0.19 0.39 -24.89
C LYS A 150 -0.88 1.39 -25.31
N GLU A 151 -2.05 0.91 -25.73
CA GLU A 151 -3.20 1.74 -26.07
C GLU A 151 -3.72 2.49 -24.85
N PHE A 152 -3.85 1.82 -23.70
CA PHE A 152 -4.22 2.47 -22.44
C PHE A 152 -3.23 3.57 -22.04
N LEU A 153 -1.92 3.34 -22.19
CA LEU A 153 -0.90 4.35 -21.89
C LEU A 153 -0.85 5.49 -22.92
N ALA A 154 -1.30 5.27 -24.15
CA ALA A 154 -1.47 6.34 -25.13
C ALA A 154 -2.63 7.28 -24.73
N GLU A 155 -3.69 6.73 -24.13
CA GLU A 155 -4.84 7.51 -23.62
C GLU A 155 -4.55 8.14 -22.25
N PHE A 156 -3.85 7.42 -21.36
CA PHE A 156 -3.53 7.82 -19.99
C PHE A 156 -2.02 7.77 -19.71
N PRO A 157 -1.20 8.62 -20.35
CA PRO A 157 0.26 8.56 -20.28
C PRO A 157 0.83 8.68 -18.87
N GLN A 158 0.12 9.34 -17.95
CA GLN A 158 0.50 9.47 -16.56
C GLN A 158 0.58 8.12 -15.81
N PHE A 159 -0.11 7.08 -16.30
CA PHE A 159 -0.03 5.75 -15.69
C PHE A 159 1.31 5.04 -15.93
N GLN A 160 2.12 5.49 -16.88
CA GLN A 160 3.46 4.93 -17.09
C GLN A 160 4.28 5.06 -15.80
N GLY A 161 4.38 6.27 -15.24
CA GLY A 161 5.13 6.50 -14.00
C GLY A 161 4.56 5.73 -12.81
N ILE A 162 3.23 5.54 -12.76
CA ILE A 162 2.57 4.74 -11.71
C ILE A 162 2.94 3.26 -11.83
N PHE A 163 2.95 2.71 -13.05
CA PHE A 163 3.38 1.33 -13.29
C PHE A 163 4.87 1.13 -13.06
N ASP A 164 5.70 2.13 -13.36
CA ASP A 164 7.15 2.08 -13.13
C ASP A 164 7.49 1.93 -11.64
N GLN A 165 6.62 2.39 -10.72
CA GLN A 165 6.80 2.19 -9.27
C GLN A 165 6.84 0.71 -8.86
N LEU A 166 6.37 -0.22 -9.71
CA LEU A 166 6.47 -1.65 -9.46
C LEU A 166 7.91 -2.17 -9.43
N GLU A 167 8.86 -1.45 -10.05
CA GLU A 167 10.29 -1.83 -10.02
C GLU A 167 10.93 -1.54 -8.65
N ASP A 168 10.38 -0.56 -7.91
CA ASP A 168 10.82 -0.18 -6.55
C ASP A 168 9.83 -0.64 -5.47
N ALA A 169 8.97 -1.60 -5.81
CA ALA A 169 7.93 -2.07 -4.90
C ALA A 169 8.52 -2.86 -3.72
N VAL A 170 8.07 -2.50 -2.51
CA VAL A 170 8.36 -3.23 -1.27
C VAL A 170 7.08 -3.84 -0.70
N PHE A 171 7.23 -4.94 0.02
CA PHE A 171 6.12 -5.60 0.72
C PHE A 171 6.16 -5.27 2.20
N GLU A 172 4.99 -5.19 2.82
CA GLU A 172 4.92 -5.26 4.27
C GLU A 172 5.51 -6.58 4.79
N PRO A 173 6.03 -6.64 6.04
CA PRO A 173 6.55 -7.87 6.61
C PRO A 173 5.54 -9.03 6.52
N GLN A 174 5.94 -10.16 5.95
CA GLN A 174 5.07 -11.32 5.69
C GLN A 174 5.08 -12.34 6.84
N ASN A 175 5.20 -11.88 8.10
CA ASN A 175 5.20 -12.74 9.28
C ASN A 175 3.92 -12.56 10.12
N PRO A 176 3.45 -13.61 10.83
CA PRO A 176 2.22 -13.53 11.64
C PRO A 176 2.24 -12.44 12.71
N ALA A 177 3.42 -12.15 13.28
CA ALA A 177 3.59 -11.13 14.32
C ALA A 177 3.24 -9.74 13.78
N TRP A 178 3.66 -9.40 12.56
CA TRP A 178 3.31 -8.15 11.89
C TRP A 178 1.79 -8.01 11.70
N PHE A 179 1.12 -9.06 11.23
CA PHE A 179 -0.33 -9.02 11.00
C PHE A 179 -1.12 -8.76 12.29
N ASN A 180 -0.63 -9.24 13.43
CA ASN A 180 -1.21 -8.91 14.74
C ASN A 180 -0.82 -7.48 15.19
N ALA A 181 0.44 -7.10 15.00
CA ALA A 181 0.98 -5.82 15.47
C ALA A 181 0.46 -4.60 14.71
N ARG A 182 0.11 -4.72 13.42
CA ARG A 182 -0.31 -3.59 12.59
C ARG A 182 -1.54 -2.85 13.14
N MET A 183 -2.43 -3.57 13.84
CA MET A 183 -3.59 -2.98 14.49
C MET A 183 -3.18 -2.12 15.70
N GLU A 184 -2.21 -2.59 16.47
CA GLU A 184 -1.64 -1.86 17.61
C GLU A 184 -0.83 -0.64 17.14
N LEU A 185 -0.08 -0.78 16.04
CA LEU A 185 0.67 0.32 15.42
C LEU A 185 -0.24 1.51 15.10
N LYS A 186 -1.45 1.26 14.60
CA LYS A 186 -2.43 2.32 14.32
C LYS A 186 -2.70 3.19 15.56
N GLY A 187 -2.85 2.57 16.73
CA GLY A 187 -3.08 3.30 17.98
C GLY A 187 -1.89 4.17 18.41
N TYR A 188 -0.65 3.74 18.13
CA TYR A 188 0.53 4.58 18.37
C TYR A 188 0.62 5.75 17.40
N LEU A 189 0.32 5.53 16.12
CA LEU A 189 0.28 6.61 15.12
C LEU A 189 -0.80 7.64 15.46
N GLU A 190 -1.99 7.20 15.87
CA GLU A 190 -3.07 8.08 16.33
C GLU A 190 -2.64 8.95 17.53
N LYS A 191 -1.91 8.37 18.49
CA LYS A 191 -1.35 9.14 19.63
C LYS A 191 -0.31 10.17 19.19
N ALA A 192 0.50 9.87 18.18
CA ALA A 192 1.41 10.86 17.61
C ALA A 192 0.67 11.98 16.88
N PHE A 193 -0.33 11.63 16.06
CA PHE A 193 -1.17 12.59 15.33
C PHE A 193 -1.92 13.54 16.26
N THR A 194 -2.42 13.02 17.39
CA THR A 194 -3.12 13.79 18.43
C THR A 194 -2.18 14.45 19.44
N GLN A 195 -0.86 14.40 19.22
CA GLN A 195 0.18 14.98 20.07
C GLN A 195 0.18 14.46 21.53
N VAL A 196 -0.43 13.31 21.78
CA VAL A 196 -0.38 12.60 23.07
C VAL A 196 1.02 12.02 23.31
N LEU A 197 1.66 11.57 22.24
CA LEU A 197 3.06 11.12 22.22
C LEU A 197 3.84 11.90 21.17
N THR A 198 5.14 12.08 21.40
CA THR A 198 6.04 12.49 20.31
C THR A 198 6.15 11.38 19.25
N PRO A 199 6.54 11.70 18.01
CA PRO A 199 6.82 10.68 16.99
C PRO A 199 7.77 9.59 17.47
N LYS A 200 8.82 9.96 18.23
CA LYS A 200 9.79 9.00 18.78
C LYS A 200 9.16 8.06 19.79
N GLU A 201 8.42 8.59 20.77
CA GLU A 201 7.77 7.78 21.81
C GLU A 201 6.72 6.84 21.21
N ALA A 202 5.95 7.31 20.22
CA ALA A 202 4.97 6.48 19.53
C ALA A 202 5.64 5.30 18.80
N LEU A 203 6.69 5.57 18.02
CA LEU A 203 7.40 4.52 17.30
C LEU A 203 8.15 3.57 18.24
N ASP A 204 8.71 4.06 19.35
CA ASP A 204 9.34 3.20 20.36
C ASP A 204 8.33 2.24 20.99
N GLY A 205 7.15 2.73 21.36
CA GLY A 205 6.09 1.88 21.90
C GLY A 205 5.60 0.85 20.88
N ALA A 206 5.46 1.25 19.62
CA ALA A 206 5.11 0.34 18.53
C ALA A 206 6.19 -0.72 18.28
N ALA A 207 7.46 -0.32 18.26
CA ALA A 207 8.60 -1.24 18.09
C ALA A 207 8.69 -2.25 19.25
N GLN A 208 8.48 -1.82 20.49
CA GLN A 208 8.44 -2.70 21.66
C GLN A 208 7.29 -3.71 21.58
N THR A 209 6.10 -3.25 21.16
CA THR A 209 4.92 -4.12 20.98
C THR A 209 5.18 -5.17 19.90
N LEU A 210 5.73 -4.74 18.76
CA LEU A 210 6.07 -5.66 17.67
C LEU A 210 7.15 -6.67 18.09
N ALA A 211 8.20 -6.24 18.81
CA ALA A 211 9.24 -7.13 19.32
C ALA A 211 8.68 -8.22 20.25
N LYS A 212 7.73 -7.84 21.12
CA LYS A 212 7.02 -8.79 22.00
C LYS A 212 6.23 -9.82 21.19
N LEU A 213 5.46 -9.37 20.19
CA LEU A 213 4.68 -10.28 19.34
C LEU A 213 5.56 -11.21 18.51
N VAL A 214 6.69 -10.73 18.01
CA VAL A 214 7.69 -11.58 17.31
C VAL A 214 8.21 -12.67 18.25
N ALA A 215 8.54 -12.33 19.51
CA ALA A 215 8.99 -13.31 20.49
C ALA A 215 7.91 -14.36 20.83
N GLU A 216 6.65 -13.94 20.96
CA GLU A 216 5.51 -14.83 21.20
C GLU A 216 5.28 -15.81 20.04
N GLU A 217 5.31 -15.33 18.79
CA GLU A 217 5.15 -16.18 17.61
C GLU A 217 6.31 -17.18 17.46
N LYS A 218 7.56 -16.76 17.69
CA LYS A 218 8.72 -17.66 17.72
C LYS A 218 8.60 -18.73 18.81
N GLY A 219 7.90 -18.43 19.91
CA GLY A 219 7.60 -19.38 20.99
C GLY A 219 6.57 -20.45 20.60
N LYS A 220 5.57 -20.11 19.77
CA LYS A 220 4.52 -21.05 19.31
C LYS A 220 5.01 -22.08 18.29
N GLN A 221 6.11 -21.78 17.61
CA GLN A 221 6.71 -22.65 16.58
C GLN A 221 7.67 -23.70 17.16
N LYS A 222 7.98 -23.63 18.45
CA LYS A 222 8.80 -24.61 19.18
C LYS A 222 7.92 -25.68 19.84
#